data_AF-A0A535VBS2-F1
#
_entry.id   AF-A0A535VBS2-F1
#
_cell.length_a   1.000
_cell.length_b   1.000
_cell.length_c   1.000
_cell.angle_alpha   90.00
_cell.angle_beta   90.00
_cell.angle_gamma   90.00
#
_symmetry.space_group_name_H-M   'P 1'
#
loop_
_entity.id
_entity.type
_entity.pdbx_description
1 polymer ?
#
loop_
_entity_poly.entity_id
_entity_poly.type
_entity_poly.pdbx_seq_one_letter_code
_entity_poly.pdbx_strand_id
1 'polypeptide(L)' 'MRVDVLPSSRHVRIVLGGVTIANTPRPQLLLESWLPIRYYIPEQDVHMELLELTETTSQPDPFCQDFHARQEVS' A
#
# COMPACT_ATOMS: atom_id res chain seq x y z
N MET A 1 -6.50 20.07 3.04
CA MET A 1 -5.51 18.99 3.19
C MET A 1 -4.92 18.72 1.81
N ARG A 2 -3.62 18.43 1.71
CA ARG A 2 -2.96 18.07 0.45
C ARG A 2 -2.56 16.60 0.49
N VAL A 3 -2.83 15.92 -0.61
CA VAL A 3 -2.45 14.54 -0.87
C VAL A 3 -1.67 14.53 -2.18
N ASP A 4 -0.48 13.95 -2.17
CA ASP A 4 0.33 13.73 -3.37
C ASP A 4 0.72 12.25 -3.45
N VAL A 5 0.73 11.69 -4.67
CA VAL A 5 1.25 10.36 -4.93
C VAL A 5 2.39 10.43 -5.92
N LEU A 6 3.56 9.93 -5.50
CA LEU A 6 4.79 10.03 -6.27
C LEU A 6 5.34 8.64 -6.61
N PRO A 7 5.76 8.39 -7.86
CA PRO A 7 6.51 7.19 -8.18
C PRO A 7 7.86 7.21 -7.46
N SER A 8 8.33 6.04 -7.05
CA SER A 8 9.62 5.87 -6.39
C SER A 8 10.38 4.69 -6.97
N SER A 9 11.71 4.82 -7.04
CA SER A 9 12.63 3.74 -7.42
C SER A 9 13.23 3.04 -6.20
N ARG A 10 12.74 3.34 -4.98
CA ARG A 10 13.19 2.65 -3.77
C ARG A 10 12.71 1.20 -3.81
N HIS A 11 13.61 0.27 -3.58
CA HIS A 11 13.25 -1.14 -3.42
C HIS A 11 12.58 -1.35 -2.06
N VAL A 12 11.38 -1.95 -2.06
CA VAL A 12 10.60 -2.24 -0.87
C VAL A 12 10.29 -3.73 -0.83
N ARG A 13 10.61 -4.36 0.29
CA ARG A 13 10.28 -5.76 0.58
C ARG A 13 9.42 -5.82 1.84
N ILE A 14 8.29 -6.51 1.76
CA ILE A 14 7.36 -6.74 2.87
C ILE A 14 7.50 -8.20 3.29
N VAL A 15 7.87 -8.41 4.56
CA VAL A 15 8.12 -9.73 5.13
C VAL A 15 7.31 -9.86 6.41
N LEU A 16 6.58 -10.95 6.55
CA LEU A 16 5.87 -11.33 7.77
C LEU A 16 6.23 -12.77 8.12
N GLY A 17 6.66 -13.01 9.36
CA GLY A 17 7.03 -14.35 9.81
C GLY A 17 8.14 -15.02 8.96
N GLY A 18 9.00 -14.24 8.30
CA GLY A 18 10.02 -14.75 7.37
C GLY A 18 9.53 -15.04 5.95
N VAL A 19 8.23 -14.95 5.70
CA VAL A 19 7.63 -15.10 4.36
C VAL A 19 7.59 -13.73 3.68
N THR A 20 8.07 -13.66 2.44
CA THR A 20 7.96 -12.44 1.64
C THR A 20 6.57 -12.35 1.04
N ILE A 21 5.81 -11.33 1.41
CA ILE A 21 4.46 -11.07 0.90
C ILE A 21 4.51 -10.21 -0.36
N ALA A 22 5.44 -9.27 -0.41
CA ALA A 22 5.63 -8.43 -1.59
C ALA A 22 7.08 -7.96 -1.75
N ASN A 23 7.50 -7.76 -2.99
CA ASN A 23 8.84 -7.28 -3.31
C ASN A 23 8.83 -6.42 -4.57
N THR A 24 8.89 -5.09 -4.41
CA THR A 24 8.76 -4.16 -5.54
C THR A 24 9.96 -3.22 -5.67
N PRO A 25 10.48 -3.01 -6.89
CA PRO A 25 11.42 -1.91 -7.18
C PRO A 25 10.70 -0.59 -7.51
N ARG A 26 9.36 -0.58 -7.56
CA ARG A 26 8.55 0.51 -8.13
C ARG A 26 7.33 0.89 -7.27
N PRO A 27 7.49 1.18 -5.97
CA PRO A 27 6.38 1.59 -5.12
C PRO A 27 5.89 3.01 -5.45
N GLN A 28 4.67 3.31 -5.03
CA GLN A 28 4.13 4.67 -5.01
C GLN A 28 4.15 5.20 -3.57
N LEU A 29 4.61 6.43 -3.38
CA LEU A 29 4.65 7.11 -2.08
C LEU A 29 3.42 8.00 -1.93
N LEU A 30 2.59 7.73 -0.93
CA LEU A 30 1.50 8.60 -0.52
C LEU A 30 2.03 9.59 0.52
N LEU A 31 1.99 10.86 0.16
CA LEU A 31 2.34 11.98 1.02
C LEU A 31 1.06 12.68 1.43
N GLU A 32 0.73 12.60 2.72
CA GLU A 32 -0.40 13.29 3.31
C GLU A 32 0.12 14.22 4.40
N SER A 33 -0.38 15.45 4.41
CA SER A 33 0.07 16.46 5.37
C SER A 33 -0.05 15.95 6.80
N TRP A 34 1.05 15.99 7.56
CA TRP A 34 1.13 15.59 8.98
C TRP A 34 1.00 14.10 9.29
N LEU A 35 1.01 13.23 8.29
CA LEU A 35 1.02 11.78 8.48
C LEU A 35 2.32 11.17 7.96
N PRO A 36 2.75 10.02 8.52
CA PRO A 36 3.87 9.27 7.96
C PRO A 36 3.62 8.90 6.50
N ILE A 37 4.70 8.88 5.71
CA ILE A 37 4.67 8.42 4.32
C ILE A 37 4.15 6.99 4.27
N ARG A 38 3.18 6.70 3.40
CA ARG A 38 2.69 5.34 3.15
C ARG A 38 3.19 4.85 1.79
N TYR A 39 3.42 3.54 1.69
CA TYR A 39 3.84 2.89 0.45
C TYR A 39 2.66 2.11 -0.13
N TYR A 40 2.28 2.43 -1.35
CA TYR A 40 1.39 1.58 -2.13
C TYR A 40 2.22 0.70 -3.06
N ILE A 41 1.93 -0.59 -2.97
CA ILE A 41 2.64 -1.66 -3.67
C ILE A 41 1.77 -2.09 -4.85
N PRO A 42 2.33 -2.15 -6.07
CA PRO A 42 1.60 -2.68 -7.21
C PRO A 42 1.19 -4.13 -6.93
N GLU A 43 -0.07 -4.47 -7.20
CA GLU A 43 -0.62 -5.82 -6.99
C GLU A 43 0.21 -6.92 -7.66
N GLN A 44 0.81 -6.64 -8.83
CA GLN A 44 1.65 -7.61 -9.55
C GLN A 44 2.93 -8.00 -8.79
N ASP A 45 3.34 -7.19 -7.82
CA ASP A 45 4.52 -7.41 -6.99
C ASP A 45 4.13 -8.02 -5.61
N VAL A 46 2.85 -8.38 -5.42
CA VAL A 46 2.28 -8.97 -4.21
C VAL A 46 1.91 -10.44 -4.46
N HIS A 47 2.25 -11.31 -3.52
CA HIS A 47 1.83 -12.70 -3.48
C HIS A 47 0.37 -12.80 -3.01
N MET A 48 -0.56 -12.55 -3.93
CA MET A 48 -2.01 -12.51 -3.67
C MET A 48 -2.56 -13.81 -3.06
N GLU A 49 -1.94 -14.95 -3.37
CA GLU A 49 -2.27 -16.26 -2.82
C GLU A 49 -2.04 -16.39 -1.31
N LEU A 50 -1.28 -15.46 -0.71
CA LEU A 50 -1.03 -15.39 0.73
C LEU A 50 -2.04 -14.49 1.47
N LEU A 51 -2.97 -13.86 0.74
CA LEU A 51 -3.90 -12.87 1.28
C LEU A 51 -5.34 -13.39 1.17
N GLU A 52 -6.15 -13.07 2.17
CA GLU A 52 -7.58 -13.35 2.17
C GLU A 52 -8.35 -12.03 2.21
N LEU A 53 -9.40 -11.94 1.39
CA LEU A 53 -10.27 -10.76 1.39
C LEU A 53 -11.12 -10.73 2.67
N THR A 54 -11.13 -9.59 3.34
CA THR A 54 -11.99 -9.35 4.51
C THR A 54 -13.19 -8.47 4.16
N GLU A 55 -14.30 -8.62 4.88
CA GLU A 55 -15.49 -7.75 4.74
C GLU A 55 -15.33 -6.37 5.42
N THR A 56 -14.25 -6.17 6.19
CA THR A 56 -13.99 -4.92 6.91
C THR A 56 -13.92 -3.74 5.96
N THR A 57 -14.72 -2.71 6.23
CA THR A 57 -14.69 -1.44 5.48
C THR A 57 -14.47 -0.27 6.42
N SER A 58 -13.62 0.65 6.01
CA SER A 58 -13.38 1.92 6.71
C SER A 58 -13.84 3.06 5.80
N GLN A 59 -14.41 4.10 6.38
CA GLN A 59 -14.73 5.30 5.63
C GLN A 59 -13.44 5.84 4.99
N PRO A 60 -13.39 5.99 3.66
CA PRO A 60 -12.21 6.55 3.02
C PRO A 60 -12.03 7.99 3.49
N ASP A 61 -10.77 8.36 3.73
CA ASP A 61 -10.43 9.77 3.94
C ASP A 61 -11.02 10.60 2.79
N PRO A 62 -11.85 11.63 3.09
CA PRO A 62 -12.46 12.50 2.08
C PRO A 62 -11.46 13.06 1.06
N PHE A 63 -10.18 13.16 1.43
CA PHE A 63 -9.13 13.70 0.57
C PHE A 63 -8.39 12.63 -0.25
N CYS A 64 -8.56 11.34 0.07
CA CYS A 64 -7.92 10.20 -0.62
C CYS A 64 -8.89 9.36 -1.48
N GLN A 65 -10.07 9.90 -1.83
CA GLN A 65 -11.14 9.14 -2.51
C GLN A 65 -10.73 8.54 -3.88
N ASP A 66 -9.68 9.06 -4.51
CA ASP A 66 -9.25 8.64 -5.86
C ASP A 66 -8.22 7.49 -5.88
N PHE A 67 -7.76 7.00 -4.72
CA PHE A 67 -6.71 5.97 -4.65
C PHE A 67 -7.22 4.64 -4.09
N HIS A 68 -7.72 3.78 -4.99
CA HIS A 68 -8.12 2.41 -4.70
C HIS A 68 -6.90 1.47 -4.71
N ALA A 69 -6.28 1.24 -3.55
CA ALA A 69 -5.43 0.08 -3.32
C ALA A 69 -5.36 -0.18 -1.82
N ARG A 70 -6.08 -1.19 -1.29
CA ARG A 70 -5.85 -1.68 0.08
C ARG A 70 -6.06 -3.18 0.17
N GLN A 71 -4.97 -3.88 0.51
CA GLN A 71 -4.98 -5.24 1.04
C GLN A 71 -4.33 -5.18 2.41
N GLU A 72 -4.97 -5.75 3.41
CA GLU A 72 -4.41 -5.95 4.74
C GLU A 72 -3.75 -7.33 4.79
N VAL A 73 -2.62 -7.43 5.48
CA VAL A 73 -1.90 -8.68 5.69
C VAL A 73 -2.20 -9.14 7.10
N SER A 74 -2.82 -10.31 7.24
CA SER A 74 -3.08 -11.02 8.51
C SER A 74 -1.81 -11.45 9.23
#